data_AF-A0AAW0MNV6-F1
#
_entry.id   AF-A0AAW0MNV6-F1
#
_cell.length_a   1.000
_cell.length_b   1.000
_cell.length_c   1.000
_cell.angle_alpha   90.00
_cell.angle_beta   90.00
_cell.angle_gamma   90.00
#
_symmetry.space_group_name_H-M   'P 1'
#
loop_
_entity.id
_entity.type
_entity.pdbx_description
1 polymer ?
#
loop_
_entity_poly.entity_id
_entity_poly.type
_entity_poly.pdbx_seq_one_letter_code
_entity_poly.pdbx_strand_id
1 'polypeptide(L)'
;MRSELGLVCWLLALRLIVWSEAYAQNCSVQEFTCATGTCVPRDSVCDFTDDCGDGSDETDSHFLTLTGKLHTADLQSPVFQPSQTCQMRFYYYVEAELGNLQVLLQTIPLGEITLVWADSIQQPRTGTWLRTVVRFTSKHSFQVVIRGNLVLTLKFWL
;
A
#
# COMPACT_ATOMS: atom_id res chain seq x y z
N MET A 1 -11.56 -21.96 55.16
CA MET A 1 -12.13 -20.69 54.64
C MET A 1 -11.43 -19.59 55.44
N ARG A 2 -10.46 -18.81 54.96
CA ARG A 2 -10.25 -18.15 53.66
C ARG A 2 -8.78 -18.25 53.26
N SER A 3 -8.58 -18.18 51.95
CA SER A 3 -7.37 -18.26 51.16
C SER A 3 -6.28 -17.25 51.52
N GLU A 4 -5.05 -17.72 51.51
CA GLU A 4 -3.82 -16.96 51.70
C GLU A 4 -3.53 -16.09 50.46
N LEU A 5 -3.47 -14.77 50.67
CA LEU A 5 -2.95 -13.79 49.73
C LEU A 5 -1.83 -13.04 50.44
N GLY A 6 -0.69 -12.94 49.76
CA GLY A 6 0.38 -12.02 50.14
C GLY A 6 1.63 -12.73 50.61
N LEU A 7 2.39 -13.25 49.64
CA LEU A 7 3.82 -13.51 49.81
C LEU A 7 4.49 -12.26 50.38
N VAL A 8 4.74 -12.34 51.69
CA VAL A 8 6.00 -12.07 52.39
C VAL A 8 6.68 -10.74 52.05
N CYS A 9 6.67 -9.87 53.06
CA CYS A 9 7.80 -9.08 53.59
C CYS A 9 8.69 -8.37 52.56
N TRP A 10 8.70 -7.04 52.64
CA TRP A 10 9.83 -6.10 52.44
C TRP A 10 9.24 -4.77 51.93
N LEU A 11 8.66 -4.01 52.84
CA LEU A 11 8.43 -2.57 52.67
C LEU A 11 9.52 -1.84 53.44
N LEU A 12 10.16 -0.86 52.80
CA LEU A 12 10.53 0.49 53.28
C LEU A 12 11.37 1.11 52.15
N ALA A 13 10.73 1.72 51.15
CA ALA A 13 10.38 3.14 51.05
C ALA A 13 11.57 4.07 50.70
N LEU A 14 11.34 4.87 49.65
CA LEU A 14 12.11 6.04 49.14
C LEU A 14 13.25 5.78 48.14
N ARG A 15 12.86 5.52 46.88
CA ARG A 15 13.39 6.27 45.72
C ARG A 15 12.28 6.51 44.71
N LEU A 16 11.79 7.75 44.67
CA LEU A 16 11.04 8.30 43.54
C LEU A 16 11.99 8.41 42.35
N ILE A 17 12.02 7.41 41.46
CA ILE A 17 12.33 7.61 40.05
C ILE A 17 11.42 6.67 39.27
N VAL A 18 10.51 7.30 38.53
CA VAL A 18 9.77 6.71 37.42
C VAL A 18 10.70 5.82 36.61
N TRP A 19 10.41 4.53 36.57
CA TRP A 19 10.70 3.76 35.37
C TRP A 19 9.38 3.09 35.06
N SER A 20 8.52 3.82 34.36
CA SER A 20 7.76 3.15 33.31
C SER A 20 8.81 2.30 32.60
N GLU A 21 8.71 0.98 32.69
CA GLU A 21 9.24 0.17 31.62
C GLU A 21 8.63 0.82 30.38
N ALA A 22 9.47 1.56 29.64
CA ALA A 22 9.15 1.93 28.30
C ALA A 22 8.97 0.57 27.65
N TYR A 23 7.71 0.12 27.60
CA TYR A 23 7.29 -0.95 26.74
C TYR A 23 7.86 -0.51 25.40
N ALA A 24 8.92 -1.17 24.94
CA ALA A 24 9.37 -1.03 23.57
C ALA A 24 8.14 -1.45 22.77
N GLN A 25 7.34 -0.45 22.39
CA GLN A 25 6.06 -0.68 21.77
C GLN A 25 6.42 -1.12 20.37
N ASN A 26 6.63 -2.42 20.24
CA ASN A 26 6.81 -3.04 18.96
C ASN A 26 5.53 -2.71 18.20
N CYS A 27 5.63 -1.87 17.18
CA CYS A 27 4.50 -1.48 16.35
C CYS A 27 3.77 -2.76 15.88
N SER A 28 2.45 -2.68 15.72
CA SER A 28 1.69 -3.83 15.25
C SER A 28 2.15 -4.28 13.86
N VAL A 29 1.74 -5.47 13.44
CA VAL A 29 2.04 -5.99 12.09
C VAL A 29 1.42 -5.11 10.98
N GLN A 30 0.51 -4.20 11.31
CA GLN A 30 -0.09 -3.25 10.37
C GLN A 30 0.55 -1.86 10.42
N GLU A 31 1.57 -1.68 11.27
CA GLU A 31 2.26 -0.42 11.48
C GLU A 31 3.73 -0.51 11.07
N PHE A 32 4.29 0.65 10.76
CA PHE A 32 5.70 0.91 10.46
C PHE A 32 6.29 1.74 11.59
N THR A 33 7.52 1.39 12.00
CA THR A 33 8.24 2.11 13.05
C THR A 33 9.11 3.19 12.41
N CYS A 34 8.77 4.45 12.64
CA CYS A 34 9.57 5.60 12.23
C CYS A 34 10.95 5.59 12.91
N ALA A 35 11.92 6.33 12.37
CA ALA A 35 13.24 6.48 13.00
C ALA A 35 13.16 7.18 14.37
N THR A 36 12.18 8.07 14.55
CA THR A 36 11.81 8.65 15.86
C THR A 36 11.23 7.64 16.87
N GLY A 37 10.83 6.44 16.42
CA GLY A 37 10.16 5.43 17.25
C GLY A 37 8.63 5.53 17.27
N THR A 38 8.04 6.50 16.57
CA THR A 38 6.59 6.61 16.39
C THR A 38 6.08 5.49 15.46
N CYS A 39 4.85 5.02 15.69
CA CYS A 39 4.21 4.06 14.78
C CYS A 39 3.24 4.78 13.84
N VAL A 40 3.40 4.56 12.54
CA VAL A 40 2.45 5.00 11.51
C VAL A 40 1.84 3.80 10.80
N PRO A 41 0.63 3.89 10.21
CA PRO A 41 0.07 2.81 9.42
C PRO A 41 1.01 2.39 8.28
N ARG A 42 1.09 1.09 7.96
CA ARG A 42 1.89 0.66 6.79
C ARG A 42 1.38 1.23 5.46
N ASP A 43 0.09 1.55 5.39
CA ASP A 43 -0.54 2.19 4.23
C ASP A 43 -0.15 3.68 4.06
N SER A 44 0.54 4.25 5.05
CA SER A 44 1.09 5.62 5.06
C SER A 44 2.57 5.67 4.64
N VAL A 45 3.23 4.52 4.46
CA VAL A 45 4.64 4.47 4.06
C VAL A 45 4.76 4.68 2.54
N CYS A 46 5.69 5.54 2.12
CA CYS A 46 5.95 5.93 0.73
C CYS A 46 4.69 6.50 0.05
N ASP A 47 3.93 7.32 0.76
CA ASP A 47 2.65 7.86 0.31
C ASP A 47 2.70 9.34 -0.10
N PHE A 48 3.90 9.93 -0.09
CA PHE A 48 4.22 11.34 -0.32
C PHE A 48 3.80 12.29 0.82
N THR A 49 3.44 11.76 1.99
CA THR A 49 3.15 12.52 3.20
C THR A 49 4.18 12.16 4.27
N ASP A 50 4.71 13.16 4.97
CA ASP A 50 5.55 12.91 6.14
C ASP A 50 4.66 12.62 7.36
N ASP A 51 4.24 11.37 7.52
CA ASP A 51 3.43 10.92 8.66
C ASP A 51 4.31 10.68 9.90
N CYS A 52 5.60 10.38 9.71
CA CYS A 52 6.54 10.23 10.81
C CYS A 52 6.99 11.58 11.43
N GLY A 53 6.89 12.69 10.70
CA GLY A 53 7.40 14.02 11.05
C GLY A 53 8.93 14.16 10.92
N ASP A 54 9.63 13.07 10.60
CA ASP A 54 11.06 12.99 10.31
C ASP A 54 11.36 12.49 8.88
N GLY A 55 10.30 12.21 8.09
CA GLY A 55 10.35 11.70 6.73
C GLY A 55 10.86 10.26 6.58
N SER A 56 11.05 9.51 7.68
CA SER A 56 11.60 8.14 7.65
C SER A 56 10.68 7.11 7.00
N ASP A 57 9.39 7.41 6.90
CA ASP A 57 8.39 6.70 6.11
C ASP A 57 8.53 6.94 4.59
N GLU A 58 9.31 7.94 4.16
CA GLU A 58 9.46 8.32 2.75
C GLU A 58 10.88 8.06 2.19
N THR A 59 11.83 7.65 3.03
CA THR A 59 13.27 7.57 2.65
C THR A 59 13.65 6.49 1.64
N ASP A 60 12.97 5.34 1.63
CA ASP A 60 13.27 4.21 0.73
C ASP A 60 12.14 3.97 -0.30
N SER A 61 11.85 5.02 -1.06
CA SER A 61 10.78 5.03 -2.05
C SER A 61 11.21 4.38 -3.38
N HIS A 62 10.63 3.23 -3.71
CA HIS A 62 10.80 2.56 -5.00
C HIS A 62 9.50 2.61 -5.81
N PHE A 63 9.62 2.78 -7.13
CA PHE A 63 8.49 2.69 -8.06
C PHE A 63 8.77 1.70 -9.18
N LEU A 64 7.70 1.10 -9.71
CA LEU A 64 7.78 0.20 -10.86
C LEU A 64 7.58 1.01 -12.14
N THR A 65 8.53 0.90 -13.07
CA THR A 65 8.45 1.58 -14.37
C THR A 65 8.17 0.58 -15.47
N LEU A 66 7.11 0.82 -16.24
CA LEU A 66 6.83 0.07 -17.45
C LEU A 66 7.60 0.73 -18.62
N THR A 67 8.86 0.35 -18.80
CA THR A 67 9.66 0.74 -19.97
C THR A 67 9.69 -0.40 -20.98
N GLY A 68 9.06 -0.25 -22.15
CA GLY A 68 9.04 -1.35 -23.11
C GLY A 68 8.64 -0.95 -24.53
N LYS A 69 9.23 -1.67 -25.49
CA LYS A 69 8.86 -1.69 -26.91
C LYS A 69 7.56 -2.50 -27.16
N LEU A 70 7.02 -3.08 -26.09
CA LEU A 70 5.80 -3.89 -26.06
C LEU A 70 4.63 -2.99 -25.67
N HIS A 71 3.53 -3.08 -26.42
CA HIS A 71 2.39 -2.21 -26.20
C HIS A 71 1.68 -2.50 -24.86
N THR A 72 1.77 -3.71 -24.30
CA THR A 72 1.05 -4.07 -23.07
C THR A 72 1.95 -4.75 -22.05
N ALA A 73 1.81 -4.41 -20.76
CA ALA A 73 2.48 -5.08 -19.65
C ALA A 73 1.52 -5.29 -18.46
N ASP A 74 1.65 -6.44 -17.81
CA ASP A 74 0.81 -6.86 -16.68
C ASP A 74 1.64 -7.04 -15.41
N LEU A 75 1.24 -6.39 -14.33
CA LEU A 75 1.71 -6.64 -12.97
C LEU A 75 0.63 -7.42 -12.22
N GLN A 76 0.95 -8.62 -11.78
CA GLN A 76 0.02 -9.51 -11.07
C GLN A 76 0.34 -9.55 -9.58
N SER A 77 -0.68 -9.42 -8.74
CA SER A 77 -0.56 -9.59 -7.29
C SER A 77 -0.46 -11.07 -6.88
N PRO A 78 -0.12 -11.36 -5.62
CA PRO A 78 -0.44 -12.65 -5.00
C PRO A 78 -1.95 -12.94 -5.01
N VAL A 79 -2.31 -14.18 -4.68
CA VAL A 79 -3.71 -14.60 -4.56
C VAL A 79 -4.28 -14.14 -3.22
N PHE A 80 -5.37 -13.40 -3.27
CA PHE A 80 -6.13 -12.97 -2.11
C PHE A 80 -7.36 -13.87 -1.87
N GLN A 81 -7.78 -13.97 -0.62
CA GLN A 81 -9.00 -14.66 -0.22
C GLN A 81 -10.25 -13.85 -0.61
N PRO A 82 -11.43 -14.48 -0.72
CA PRO A 82 -12.69 -13.78 -0.97
C PRO A 82 -12.93 -12.63 0.03
N SER A 83 -13.46 -11.50 -0.45
CA SER A 83 -13.76 -10.34 0.38
C SER A 83 -14.96 -9.57 -0.15
N GLN A 84 -15.85 -9.15 0.77
CA GLN A 84 -17.00 -8.29 0.46
C GLN A 84 -16.67 -6.80 0.56
N THR A 85 -15.47 -6.44 1.03
CA THR A 85 -15.04 -5.07 1.20
C THR A 85 -13.54 -5.01 0.93
N CYS A 86 -13.16 -4.78 -0.33
CA CYS A 86 -11.77 -4.58 -0.69
C CYS A 86 -11.58 -3.19 -1.29
N GLN A 87 -10.53 -2.51 -0.83
CA GLN A 87 -10.12 -1.23 -1.35
C GLN A 87 -8.63 -1.31 -1.66
N MET A 88 -8.27 -0.97 -2.88
CA MET A 88 -6.89 -0.79 -3.31
C MET A 88 -6.64 0.69 -3.56
N ARG A 89 -5.58 1.22 -3.01
CA ARG A 89 -5.07 2.56 -3.30
C ARG A 89 -3.73 2.42 -4.00
N PHE A 90 -3.49 3.23 -5.01
CA PHE A 90 -2.16 3.33 -5.61
C PHE A 90 -1.94 4.72 -6.22
N TYR A 91 -0.66 5.05 -6.34
CA TYR A 91 -0.17 6.22 -7.06
C TYR A 91 0.36 5.77 -8.42
N TYR A 92 0.14 6.59 -9.45
CA TYR A 92 0.63 6.31 -10.79
C TYR A 92 1.02 7.59 -11.50
N TYR A 93 2.03 7.47 -12.35
CA TYR A 93 2.52 8.53 -13.22
C TYR A 93 2.49 8.02 -14.65
N VAL A 94 2.00 8.83 -15.58
CA VAL A 94 1.93 8.47 -17.00
C VAL A 94 2.59 9.54 -17.83
N GLU A 95 3.67 9.16 -18.50
CA GLU A 95 4.35 9.97 -19.51
C GLU A 95 4.14 9.33 -20.88
N ALA A 96 2.90 9.37 -21.36
CA ALA A 96 2.51 8.84 -22.65
C ALA A 96 1.48 9.77 -23.30
N GLU A 97 1.49 9.81 -24.63
CA GLU A 97 0.53 10.60 -25.41
C GLU A 97 -0.81 9.91 -25.53
N LEU A 98 -0.77 8.58 -25.67
CA LEU A 98 -1.94 7.70 -25.77
C LEU A 98 -1.64 6.38 -25.06
N GLY A 99 -2.65 5.85 -24.37
CA GLY A 99 -2.55 4.58 -23.66
C GLY A 99 -3.72 4.36 -22.72
N ASN A 100 -3.71 3.24 -22.01
CA ASN A 100 -4.61 3.04 -20.88
C ASN A 100 -3.92 2.32 -19.73
N LEU A 101 -4.27 2.71 -18.51
CA LEU A 101 -3.95 1.95 -17.30
C LEU A 101 -5.24 1.31 -16.81
N GLN A 102 -5.23 -0.01 -16.63
CA GLN A 102 -6.38 -0.79 -16.21
C GLN A 102 -6.06 -1.54 -14.92
N VAL A 103 -7.07 -1.67 -14.06
CA VAL A 103 -7.05 -2.61 -12.95
C VAL A 103 -8.11 -3.66 -13.25
N LEU A 104 -7.64 -4.90 -13.32
CA LEU A 104 -8.44 -6.08 -13.61
C LEU A 104 -8.45 -6.98 -12.38
N LEU A 105 -9.54 -7.68 -12.16
CA LEU A 105 -9.69 -8.68 -11.11
C LEU A 105 -9.86 -10.05 -11.77
N GLN A 106 -8.91 -10.94 -11.54
CA GLN A 106 -8.92 -12.30 -12.05
C GLN A 106 -9.34 -13.26 -10.94
N THR A 107 -10.48 -13.93 -11.09
CA THR A 107 -10.98 -14.89 -10.09
C THR A 107 -10.39 -16.28 -10.28
N ILE A 108 -10.19 -17.02 -9.18
CA ILE A 108 -9.62 -18.36 -9.15
C ILE A 108 -10.64 -19.31 -8.48
N PRO A 109 -10.90 -20.51 -9.03
CA PRO A 109 -10.27 -21.10 -10.21
C PRO A 109 -10.94 -20.75 -11.55
N LEU A 110 -12.04 -19.98 -11.53
CA LEU A 110 -12.87 -19.69 -12.71
C LEU A 110 -12.10 -19.00 -13.85
N GLY A 111 -11.03 -18.27 -13.52
CA GLY A 111 -10.24 -17.51 -14.49
C GLY A 111 -10.99 -16.30 -15.07
N GLU A 112 -12.15 -15.93 -14.50
CA GLU A 112 -12.94 -14.81 -14.97
C GLU A 112 -12.19 -13.50 -14.70
N ILE A 113 -11.99 -12.71 -15.74
CA ILE A 113 -11.33 -11.41 -15.67
C ILE A 113 -12.41 -10.32 -15.74
N THR A 114 -12.46 -9.48 -14.71
CA THR A 114 -13.38 -8.34 -14.65
C THR A 114 -12.61 -7.03 -14.62
N LEU A 115 -13.03 -6.05 -15.42
CA LEU A 115 -12.45 -4.71 -15.39
C LEU A 115 -13.05 -3.92 -14.23
N VAL A 116 -12.23 -3.58 -13.23
CA VAL A 116 -12.70 -2.86 -12.03
C VAL A 116 -12.35 -1.37 -12.06
N TRP A 117 -11.34 -0.98 -12.84
CA TRP A 117 -11.01 0.42 -13.07
C TRP A 117 -10.20 0.61 -14.35
N ALA A 118 -10.34 1.76 -15.01
CA ALA A 118 -9.52 2.16 -16.15
C ALA A 118 -9.32 3.67 -16.17
N ASP A 119 -8.13 4.09 -16.60
CA ASP A 119 -7.81 5.45 -16.98
C ASP A 119 -7.26 5.47 -18.40
N SER A 120 -8.03 6.05 -19.31
CA SER A 120 -7.65 6.20 -20.71
C SER A 120 -6.91 7.52 -20.90
N ILE A 121 -5.65 7.44 -21.29
CA ILE A 121 -4.81 8.60 -21.57
C ILE A 121 -5.10 9.03 -23.01
N GLN A 122 -5.84 10.13 -23.15
CA GLN A 122 -6.23 10.72 -24.44
C GLN A 122 -5.42 11.98 -24.77
N GLN A 123 -4.69 12.51 -23.79
CA GLN A 123 -3.81 13.67 -23.90
C GLN A 123 -2.63 13.51 -22.93
N PRO A 124 -1.44 14.09 -23.22
CA PRO A 124 -0.30 14.06 -22.32
C PRO A 124 -0.66 14.76 -21.00
N ARG A 125 -0.66 14.00 -19.89
CA ARG A 125 -0.75 14.57 -18.54
C ARG A 125 0.66 14.74 -18.03
N THR A 126 1.22 15.93 -18.14
CA THR A 126 2.62 16.15 -17.79
C THR A 126 2.79 16.46 -16.30
N GLY A 127 3.81 15.84 -15.69
CA GLY A 127 4.48 16.36 -14.50
C GLY A 127 3.83 16.15 -13.13
N THR A 128 2.79 15.32 -12.99
CA THR A 128 2.17 15.07 -11.67
C THR A 128 1.83 13.59 -11.42
N TRP A 129 2.12 13.11 -10.22
CA TRP A 129 1.64 11.83 -9.72
C TRP A 129 0.14 11.92 -9.42
N LEU A 130 -0.61 10.92 -9.87
CA LEU A 130 -2.04 10.80 -9.63
C LEU A 130 -2.30 9.72 -8.60
N ARG A 131 -3.33 9.92 -7.76
CA ARG A 131 -3.76 8.97 -6.74
C ARG A 131 -5.16 8.48 -7.05
N THR A 132 -5.38 7.17 -6.96
CA THR A 132 -6.71 6.58 -7.14
C THR A 132 -7.01 5.54 -6.08
N VAL A 133 -8.31 5.32 -5.86
CA VAL A 133 -8.84 4.34 -4.91
C VAL A 133 -9.87 3.49 -5.62
N VAL A 134 -9.54 2.21 -5.86
CA VAL A 134 -10.40 1.24 -6.50
C VAL A 134 -11.07 0.40 -5.43
N ARG A 135 -12.40 0.30 -5.48
CA ARG A 135 -13.19 -0.53 -4.57
C ARG A 135 -13.80 -1.68 -5.35
N PHE A 136 -13.61 -2.89 -4.85
CA PHE A 136 -14.11 -4.10 -5.49
C PHE A 136 -14.44 -5.17 -4.44
N THR A 137 -15.20 -6.17 -4.87
CA THR A 137 -15.63 -7.29 -4.03
C THR A 137 -15.51 -8.57 -4.84
N SER A 138 -15.23 -9.69 -4.16
CA SER A 138 -15.15 -11.00 -4.81
C SER A 138 -15.67 -12.09 -3.89
N LYS A 139 -16.48 -12.98 -4.45
CA LYS A 139 -16.95 -14.21 -3.78
C LYS A 139 -15.95 -15.37 -3.89
N HIS A 140 -14.96 -15.24 -4.77
CA HIS A 140 -13.92 -16.23 -5.01
C HIS A 140 -12.55 -15.66 -4.67
N SER A 141 -11.54 -16.52 -4.48
CA SER A 141 -10.16 -16.07 -4.39
C SER A 141 -9.78 -15.35 -5.68
N PHE A 142 -8.91 -14.34 -5.60
CA PHE A 142 -8.64 -13.48 -6.75
C PHE A 142 -7.20 -12.96 -6.78
N GLN A 143 -6.75 -12.58 -7.97
CA GLN A 143 -5.56 -11.76 -8.17
C GLN A 143 -5.96 -10.41 -8.76
N VAL A 144 -5.26 -9.36 -8.34
CA VAL A 144 -5.35 -8.03 -8.96
C VAL A 144 -4.29 -7.97 -10.05
N VAL A 145 -4.69 -7.55 -11.25
CA VAL A 145 -3.79 -7.35 -12.38
C VAL A 145 -3.83 -5.88 -12.78
N ILE A 146 -2.70 -5.19 -12.61
CA ILE A 146 -2.52 -3.84 -13.14
C ILE A 146 -1.94 -3.98 -14.54
N ARG A 147 -2.71 -3.57 -15.55
CA ARG A 147 -2.33 -3.66 -16.96
C ARG A 147 -2.11 -2.27 -17.53
N GLY A 148 -0.91 -2.00 -18.00
CA GLY A 148 -0.60 -0.80 -18.79
C GLY A 148 -0.59 -1.13 -20.28
N ASN A 149 -1.26 -0.32 -21.10
CA ASN A 149 -1.15 -0.33 -22.55
C ASN A 149 -0.62 1.03 -23.04
N LEU A 150 0.46 1.05 -23.80
CA LEU A 150 1.03 2.23 -24.42
C LEU A 150 0.75 2.19 -25.92
N VAL A 151 0.06 3.22 -26.42
CA VAL A 151 -0.21 3.37 -27.85
C VAL A 151 0.84 4.33 -28.43
N LEU A 152 1.74 3.81 -29.26
CA LEU A 152 2.69 4.64 -30.00
C LEU A 152 1.97 5.31 -31.19
N THR A 153 1.65 6.59 -31.08
CA THR A 153 1.23 7.39 -32.26
C THR A 153 2.47 7.70 -33.10
N LEU A 154 2.55 7.14 -34.32
CA LEU A 154 3.53 7.59 -35.31
C LEU A 154 3.23 9.06 -35.66
N LYS A 155 4.04 9.99 -35.16
CA LYS A 155 4.01 11.38 -35.60
C LYS A 155 4.76 11.51 -36.91
N PHE A 156 4.02 11.71 -38.00
CA PHE A 156 4.62 12.10 -39.28
C PHE A 156 4.67 13.64 -39.33
N TRP A 157 5.84 14.18 -39.69
CA TRP A 157 5.98 15.58 -40.10
C TRP A 157 5.89 15.59 -41.64
N LEU A 158 4.92 16.32 -42.20
CA LEU A 158 4.83 16.59 -43.64
C LEU A 158 5.62 17.86 -43.97
#